data_AF-A0A2V9JPN3-F1
#
_entry.id   AF-A0A2V9JPN3-F1
#
_cell.length_a   1.000
_cell.length_b   1.000
_cell.length_c   1.000
_cell.angle_alpha   90.00
_cell.angle_beta   90.00
_cell.angle_gamma   90.00
#
_symmetry.space_group_name_H-M   'P 1'
#
loop_
_entity.id
_entity.type
_entity.pdbx_description
1 polymer ?
#
loop_
_entity_poly.entity_id
_entity_poly.type
_entity_poly.pdbx_seq_one_letter_code
_entity_poly.pdbx_strand_id
1 'polypeptide(L)'
;LHEQAGDFAAARGRLGEALALEPGSAEARALAEKVEAELARQVPGRRNEFVGSAKCAACHQAEAKKQLASNMARAASSPREHPLFDRFKNDAARLMGLRFAFLWEEEPVRMLVSDGKREVKVPVQWALGAGIHGVTFFSRVGGGEYLEILLSFYPAAGRLDFTPGQGERPLRTLSEAAGHPNERAEAFRCLSCHTTGSRDDPAAQDIAVGELGVRCESCHGPGLFHVEAVKAQDWERARRQVENPRRYSARRILDGCGACHREPPVDPARVNWNDPANARFQPIGLSQSACFRKSGGALSCVTCHDPHSNARRGEPQSYARACAGCHTAGKHPPAAQCATSRGGDCVSCHMPRVEAMRHMEFSNHWIGVYSDSNALVPAARP
;
A
#
# COMPACT_ATOMS: atom_id res chain seq x y z
N LEU A 1 -20.04 11.38 -11.00
CA LEU A 1 -20.02 10.50 -9.80
C LEU A 1 -20.31 9.04 -10.15
N HIS A 2 -21.34 8.72 -10.96
CA HIS A 2 -21.59 7.35 -11.44
C HIS A 2 -20.58 6.84 -12.48
N GLU A 3 -19.96 7.70 -13.29
CA GLU A 3 -19.04 7.27 -14.36
C GLU A 3 -17.75 6.62 -13.82
N GLN A 4 -17.15 7.15 -12.74
CA GLN A 4 -15.88 6.63 -12.23
C GLN A 4 -16.02 5.25 -11.56
N ALA A 5 -17.14 4.93 -10.91
CA ALA A 5 -17.36 3.61 -10.32
C ALA A 5 -17.47 2.51 -11.38
N GLY A 6 -18.08 2.81 -12.53
CA GLY A 6 -18.14 1.91 -13.69
C GLY A 6 -16.77 1.69 -14.37
N ASP A 7 -15.93 2.72 -14.40
CA ASP A 7 -14.59 2.66 -15.00
C ASP A 7 -13.64 1.70 -14.26
N PHE A 8 -13.81 1.50 -12.95
CA PHE A 8 -12.93 0.63 -12.13
C PHE A 8 -13.20 -0.87 -12.30
N ALA A 9 -14.47 -1.29 -12.29
CA ALA A 9 -14.84 -2.68 -12.59
C ALA A 9 -14.39 -3.05 -14.02
N ALA A 10 -14.55 -2.12 -14.96
CA ALA A 10 -14.02 -2.25 -16.30
C ALA A 10 -12.48 -2.32 -16.33
N ALA A 11 -11.76 -1.54 -15.52
CA ALA A 11 -10.28 -1.60 -15.46
C ALA A 11 -9.77 -2.96 -14.96
N ARG A 12 -10.39 -3.53 -13.92
CA ARG A 12 -10.04 -4.85 -13.40
C ARG A 12 -10.43 -5.98 -14.37
N GLY A 13 -11.59 -5.87 -15.03
CA GLY A 13 -12.01 -6.78 -16.10
C GLY A 13 -11.02 -6.79 -17.27
N ARG A 14 -10.66 -5.62 -17.80
CA ARG A 14 -9.68 -5.45 -18.88
C ARG A 14 -8.30 -6.01 -18.52
N LEU A 15 -7.88 -5.88 -17.27
CA LEU A 15 -6.63 -6.49 -16.79
C LEU A 15 -6.71 -8.03 -16.75
N GLY A 16 -7.85 -8.59 -16.33
CA GLY A 16 -8.10 -10.03 -16.36
C GLY A 16 -8.11 -10.59 -17.79
N GLU A 17 -8.75 -9.88 -18.71
CA GLU A 17 -8.73 -10.18 -20.14
C GLU A 17 -7.30 -10.14 -20.70
N ALA A 18 -6.52 -9.10 -20.39
CA ALA A 18 -5.14 -8.95 -20.87
C ALA A 18 -4.22 -10.10 -20.44
N LEU A 19 -4.39 -10.61 -19.20
CA LEU A 19 -3.61 -11.74 -18.69
C LEU A 19 -4.01 -13.10 -19.30
N ALA A 20 -5.18 -13.19 -19.92
CA ALA A 20 -5.67 -14.40 -20.57
C ALA A 20 -5.22 -14.50 -22.04
N LEU A 21 -4.62 -13.45 -22.59
CA LEU A 21 -4.19 -13.37 -23.98
C LEU A 21 -2.72 -13.77 -24.13
N GLU A 22 -2.36 -14.34 -25.29
CA GLU A 22 -0.96 -14.60 -25.63
C GLU A 22 -0.18 -13.27 -25.74
N PRO A 23 1.03 -13.17 -25.15
CA PRO A 23 1.76 -11.91 -25.11
C PRO A 23 2.12 -11.42 -26.51
N GLY A 24 1.86 -10.15 -26.78
CA GLY A 24 2.14 -9.52 -28.09
C GLY A 24 1.20 -9.89 -29.24
N SER A 25 0.14 -10.69 -28.98
CA SER A 25 -0.91 -11.05 -29.94
C SER A 25 -1.70 -9.84 -30.48
N ALA A 26 -2.41 -10.02 -31.59
CA ALA A 26 -3.25 -8.98 -32.18
C ALA A 26 -4.39 -8.58 -31.22
N GLU A 27 -4.94 -9.56 -30.52
CA GLU A 27 -5.99 -9.42 -29.52
C GLU A 27 -5.50 -8.63 -28.31
N ALA A 28 -4.28 -8.92 -27.81
CA ALA A 28 -3.67 -8.16 -26.71
C ALA A 28 -3.41 -6.70 -27.11
N ARG A 29 -3.01 -6.45 -28.36
CA ARG A 29 -2.81 -5.09 -28.91
C ARG A 29 -4.14 -4.33 -29.04
N ALA A 30 -5.20 -4.99 -29.50
CA ALA A 30 -6.52 -4.38 -29.64
C ALA A 30 -7.12 -3.98 -28.27
N LEU A 31 -7.04 -4.86 -27.27
CA LEU A 31 -7.46 -4.57 -25.90
C LEU A 31 -6.69 -3.39 -25.32
N ALA A 32 -5.38 -3.37 -25.56
CA ALA A 32 -4.53 -2.25 -25.19
C ALA A 32 -5.03 -0.94 -25.83
N GLU A 33 -5.21 -0.86 -27.15
CA GLU A 33 -5.67 0.36 -27.84
C GLU A 33 -7.01 0.88 -27.30
N LYS A 34 -7.93 -0.02 -26.95
CA LYS A 34 -9.21 0.34 -26.32
C LYS A 34 -9.03 1.03 -24.96
N VAL A 35 -8.16 0.51 -24.09
CA VAL A 35 -7.82 1.13 -22.79
C VAL A 35 -7.27 2.55 -22.97
N GLU A 36 -6.43 2.76 -23.98
CA GLU A 36 -5.79 4.05 -24.29
C GLU A 36 -6.80 5.12 -24.72
N ALA A 37 -7.75 4.76 -25.58
CA ALA A 37 -8.81 5.67 -26.04
C ALA A 37 -9.81 6.06 -24.95
N GLU A 38 -9.94 5.26 -23.89
CA GLU A 38 -10.82 5.54 -22.74
C GLU A 38 -10.10 6.42 -21.70
N LEU A 39 -8.84 6.13 -21.37
CA LEU A 39 -8.01 6.97 -20.49
C LEU A 39 -7.80 8.39 -21.05
N ALA A 40 -7.73 8.54 -22.38
CA ALA A 40 -7.59 9.83 -23.05
C ALA A 40 -8.84 10.73 -22.91
N ARG A 41 -10.02 10.16 -22.58
CA ARG A 41 -11.28 10.92 -22.44
C ARG A 41 -11.47 11.55 -21.06
N GLN A 42 -10.66 11.19 -20.06
CA GLN A 42 -10.92 11.53 -18.66
C GLN A 42 -10.34 12.87 -18.17
N VAL A 43 -9.48 13.59 -18.92
CA VAL A 43 -8.92 14.90 -18.48
C VAL A 43 -8.64 15.87 -19.64
N PRO A 44 -9.20 17.10 -19.65
CA PRO A 44 -8.73 18.19 -20.50
C PRO A 44 -7.50 18.87 -19.88
N GLY A 45 -6.42 19.07 -20.66
CA GLY A 45 -5.37 20.07 -20.35
C GLY A 45 -3.94 19.56 -20.04
N ARG A 46 -3.74 18.26 -19.80
CA ARG A 46 -2.41 17.62 -19.79
C ARG A 46 -2.56 16.18 -20.27
N ARG A 47 -1.73 15.75 -21.23
CA ARG A 47 -1.74 14.38 -21.73
C ARG A 47 -1.50 13.45 -20.54
N ASN A 48 -2.43 12.52 -20.27
CA ASN A 48 -2.22 11.51 -19.25
C ASN A 48 -1.10 10.58 -19.73
N GLU A 49 0.05 10.63 -19.08
CA GLU A 49 1.21 9.79 -19.44
C GLU A 49 1.16 8.40 -18.81
N PHE A 50 0.19 8.16 -17.91
CA PHE A 50 -0.09 6.84 -17.35
C PHE A 50 -0.96 6.04 -18.31
N VAL A 51 -0.50 4.83 -18.66
CA VAL A 51 -1.16 3.96 -19.63
C VAL A 51 -1.94 2.81 -18.99
N GLY A 52 -1.76 2.60 -17.68
CA GLY A 52 -2.43 1.58 -16.90
C GLY A 52 -1.78 0.20 -17.00
N SER A 53 -1.98 -0.60 -15.95
CA SER A 53 -1.33 -1.90 -15.76
C SER A 53 -1.67 -2.92 -16.84
N ALA A 54 -2.86 -2.83 -17.44
CA ALA A 54 -3.28 -3.72 -18.53
C ALA A 54 -2.35 -3.63 -19.75
N LYS A 55 -1.82 -2.43 -20.05
CA LYS A 55 -0.84 -2.21 -21.12
C LYS A 55 0.49 -2.88 -20.81
N CYS A 56 0.93 -2.80 -19.56
CA CYS A 56 2.16 -3.46 -19.09
C CYS A 56 2.01 -4.99 -19.18
N ALA A 57 0.85 -5.52 -18.75
CA ALA A 57 0.57 -6.95 -18.73
C ALA A 57 0.58 -7.60 -20.12
N ALA A 58 0.24 -6.87 -21.18
CA ALA A 58 0.27 -7.38 -22.56
C ALA A 58 1.67 -7.86 -23.03
N CYS A 59 2.75 -7.34 -22.43
CA CYS A 59 4.13 -7.71 -22.75
C CYS A 59 4.87 -8.34 -21.54
N HIS A 60 4.53 -7.95 -20.31
CA HIS A 60 5.22 -8.35 -19.08
C HIS A 60 4.36 -9.25 -18.19
N GLN A 61 3.87 -10.36 -18.76
CA GLN A 61 2.88 -11.22 -18.10
C GLN A 61 3.37 -11.87 -16.81
N ALA A 62 4.65 -12.26 -16.75
CA ALA A 62 5.21 -12.93 -15.57
C ALA A 62 5.26 -11.99 -14.36
N GLU A 63 5.76 -10.77 -14.54
CA GLU A 63 5.79 -9.73 -13.53
C GLU A 63 4.38 -9.27 -13.16
N ALA A 64 3.52 -9.03 -14.16
CA ALA A 64 2.13 -8.62 -13.94
C ALA A 64 1.38 -9.65 -13.10
N LYS A 65 1.48 -10.95 -13.42
CA LYS A 65 0.81 -12.01 -12.65
C LYS A 65 1.20 -12.01 -11.18
N LYS A 66 2.49 -11.83 -10.87
CA LYS A 66 2.96 -11.72 -9.48
C LYS A 66 2.44 -10.45 -8.82
N GLN A 67 2.62 -9.30 -9.49
CA GLN A 67 2.30 -7.98 -8.95
C GLN A 67 0.81 -7.86 -8.61
N LEU A 68 -0.07 -8.38 -9.46
CA LEU A 68 -1.52 -8.32 -9.26
C LEU A 68 -2.02 -9.18 -8.09
N ALA A 69 -1.29 -10.24 -7.74
CA ALA A 69 -1.55 -11.04 -6.56
C ALA A 69 -1.02 -10.39 -5.28
N SER A 70 -0.21 -9.32 -5.39
CA SER A 70 0.40 -8.64 -4.25
C SER A 70 -0.58 -7.76 -3.47
N ASN A 71 -0.20 -7.45 -2.24
CA ASN A 71 -0.89 -6.53 -1.36
C ASN A 71 -0.76 -5.08 -1.85
N MET A 72 0.31 -4.74 -2.57
CA MET A 72 0.46 -3.42 -3.20
C MET A 72 -0.61 -3.21 -4.27
N ALA A 73 -0.84 -4.19 -5.13
CA ALA A 73 -1.94 -4.18 -6.11
C ALA A 73 -3.34 -4.09 -5.47
N ARG A 74 -3.46 -4.47 -4.19
CA ARG A 74 -4.70 -4.44 -3.40
C ARG A 74 -4.69 -3.31 -2.37
N ALA A 75 -3.79 -2.35 -2.48
CA ALA A 75 -3.72 -1.23 -1.55
C ALA A 75 -4.97 -0.34 -1.61
N ALA A 76 -5.73 -0.36 -2.71
CA ALA A 76 -7.08 0.17 -2.76
C ALA A 76 -7.97 -0.69 -3.66
N SER A 77 -9.28 -0.67 -3.38
CA SER A 77 -10.31 -1.30 -4.21
C SER A 77 -11.68 -0.65 -3.95
N SER A 78 -12.67 -0.94 -4.79
CA SER A 78 -14.06 -0.76 -4.39
C SER A 78 -14.39 -1.70 -3.21
N PRO A 79 -15.19 -1.28 -2.21
CA PRO A 79 -15.58 -2.14 -1.09
C PRO A 79 -16.16 -3.50 -1.51
N ARG A 80 -16.92 -3.56 -2.62
CA ARG A 80 -17.50 -4.83 -3.12
C ARG A 80 -16.47 -5.78 -3.71
N GLU A 81 -15.38 -5.25 -4.26
CA GLU A 81 -14.34 -6.03 -4.92
C GLU A 81 -13.20 -6.41 -3.97
N HIS A 82 -13.25 -5.92 -2.73
CA HIS A 82 -12.23 -6.19 -1.74
C HIS A 82 -12.23 -7.69 -1.38
N PRO A 83 -11.07 -8.38 -1.30
CA PRO A 83 -11.02 -9.82 -0.99
C PRO A 83 -11.65 -10.22 0.35
N LEU A 84 -11.78 -9.27 1.28
CA LEU A 84 -12.43 -9.47 2.58
C LEU A 84 -13.89 -9.00 2.61
N PHE A 85 -14.50 -8.70 1.46
CA PHE A 85 -15.88 -8.21 1.37
C PHE A 85 -16.85 -9.05 2.21
N ASP A 86 -16.83 -10.37 2.06
CA ASP A 86 -17.72 -11.27 2.81
C ASP A 86 -17.53 -11.22 4.32
N ARG A 87 -16.36 -10.78 4.79
CA ARG A 87 -16.05 -10.67 6.23
C ARG A 87 -16.56 -9.38 6.85
N PHE A 88 -16.66 -8.29 6.10
CA PHE A 88 -17.13 -7.00 6.64
C PHE A 88 -18.51 -6.58 6.14
N LYS A 89 -19.05 -7.18 5.08
CA LYS A 89 -20.34 -6.76 4.49
C LYS A 89 -21.52 -6.82 5.46
N ASN A 90 -21.49 -7.79 6.37
CA ASN A 90 -22.53 -8.03 7.37
C ASN A 90 -22.10 -7.55 8.78
N ASP A 91 -20.91 -6.96 8.91
CA ASP A 91 -20.44 -6.48 10.20
C ASP A 91 -21.22 -5.23 10.61
N ALA A 92 -21.55 -5.15 11.89
CA ALA A 92 -22.23 -4.03 12.50
C ALA A 92 -21.59 -3.73 13.85
N ALA A 93 -20.96 -2.56 13.97
CA ALA A 93 -20.31 -2.17 15.20
C ALA A 93 -21.30 -1.44 16.12
N ARG A 94 -21.14 -1.65 17.44
CA ARG A 94 -21.70 -0.78 18.48
C ARG A 94 -20.55 -0.24 19.32
N LEU A 95 -20.21 1.02 19.09
CA LEU A 95 -19.09 1.69 19.75
C LEU A 95 -19.56 3.06 20.26
N MET A 96 -19.21 3.41 21.51
CA MET A 96 -19.60 4.68 22.12
C MET A 96 -21.12 4.97 22.11
N GLY A 97 -21.95 3.92 22.18
CA GLY A 97 -23.42 4.05 22.10
C GLY A 97 -23.95 4.31 20.68
N LEU A 98 -23.08 4.33 19.67
CA LEU A 98 -23.42 4.51 18.26
C LEU A 98 -23.43 3.16 17.53
N ARG A 99 -24.36 3.00 16.60
CA ARG A 99 -24.44 1.86 15.68
C ARG A 99 -23.84 2.24 14.33
N PHE A 100 -23.00 1.37 13.80
CA PHE A 100 -22.41 1.46 12.47
C PHE A 100 -22.81 0.24 11.64
N ALA A 101 -23.19 0.43 10.38
CA ALA A 101 -23.52 -0.68 9.47
C ALA A 101 -23.38 -0.26 8.00
N PHE A 102 -22.96 -1.19 7.16
CA PHE A 102 -22.97 -0.98 5.71
C PHE A 102 -24.38 -1.11 5.12
N LEU A 103 -24.69 -0.24 4.17
CA LEU A 103 -25.90 -0.26 3.34
C LEU A 103 -25.49 -0.50 1.89
N TRP A 104 -25.81 -1.69 1.38
CA TRP A 104 -25.36 -2.20 0.08
C TRP A 104 -26.40 -2.04 -1.04
N GLU A 105 -27.54 -1.42 -0.77
CA GLU A 105 -28.64 -1.28 -1.74
C GLU A 105 -28.37 -0.15 -2.75
N GLU A 106 -27.55 0.83 -2.38
CA GLU A 106 -27.21 2.00 -3.21
C GLU A 106 -25.77 1.94 -3.72
N GLU A 107 -25.50 2.66 -4.82
CA GLU A 107 -24.16 2.95 -5.34
C GLU A 107 -23.88 4.47 -5.30
N PRO A 108 -22.81 4.95 -4.63
CA PRO A 108 -21.85 4.16 -3.86
C PRO A 108 -22.48 3.56 -2.60
N VAL A 109 -21.89 2.46 -2.13
CA VAL A 109 -22.18 1.85 -0.82
C VAL A 109 -22.15 2.92 0.27
N ARG A 110 -23.01 2.82 1.27
CA ARG A 110 -23.05 3.78 2.38
C ARG A 110 -22.75 3.13 3.72
N MET A 111 -22.20 3.91 4.64
CA MET A 111 -22.12 3.59 6.07
C MET A 111 -23.21 4.36 6.80
N LEU A 112 -24.09 3.63 7.50
CA LEU A 112 -25.03 4.18 8.47
C LEU A 112 -24.31 4.46 9.79
N VAL A 113 -24.53 5.63 10.38
CA VAL A 113 -24.15 5.96 11.76
C VAL A 113 -25.39 6.44 12.51
N SER A 114 -25.72 5.81 13.62
CA SER A 114 -26.94 6.11 14.38
C SER A 114 -26.73 6.10 15.90
N ASP A 115 -27.37 7.04 16.60
CA ASP A 115 -27.47 7.07 18.07
C ASP A 115 -28.77 6.42 18.60
N GLY A 116 -29.53 5.75 17.72
CA GLY A 116 -30.84 5.15 18.02
C GLY A 116 -32.02 6.12 17.94
N LYS A 117 -31.78 7.44 17.84
CA LYS A 117 -32.82 8.47 17.63
C LYS A 117 -32.68 9.18 16.29
N ARG A 118 -31.44 9.36 15.85
CA ARG A 118 -31.01 10.04 14.64
C ARG A 118 -30.07 9.14 13.87
N GLU A 119 -29.98 9.39 12.57
CA GLU A 119 -29.06 8.69 11.69
C GLU A 119 -28.45 9.63 10.65
N VAL A 120 -27.22 9.31 10.26
CA VAL A 120 -26.57 9.86 9.07
C VAL A 120 -26.06 8.71 8.21
N LYS A 121 -26.07 8.91 6.89
CA LYS A 121 -25.57 7.94 5.91
C LYS A 121 -24.47 8.63 5.13
N VAL A 122 -23.26 8.07 5.16
CA VAL A 122 -22.12 8.62 4.43
C VAL A 122 -21.66 7.66 3.35
N PRO A 123 -21.25 8.16 2.17
CA PRO A 123 -20.76 7.29 1.11
C PRO A 123 -19.44 6.61 1.51
N VAL A 124 -19.23 5.42 0.97
CA VAL A 124 -18.02 4.61 1.09
C VAL A 124 -17.60 4.20 -0.32
N GLN A 125 -16.69 4.97 -0.90
CA GLN A 125 -16.28 4.77 -2.29
C GLN A 125 -15.10 3.81 -2.43
N TRP A 126 -14.16 3.85 -1.49
CA TRP A 126 -12.93 3.06 -1.54
C TRP A 126 -12.67 2.32 -0.22
N ALA A 127 -12.13 1.11 -0.36
CA ALA A 127 -11.53 0.33 0.71
C ALA A 127 -10.01 0.41 0.55
N LEU A 128 -9.35 1.10 1.47
CA LEU A 128 -7.91 1.31 1.52
C LEU A 128 -7.23 0.25 2.40
N GLY A 129 -6.23 -0.41 1.85
CA GLY A 129 -5.47 -1.49 2.48
C GLY A 129 -5.86 -2.86 1.95
N ALA A 130 -4.89 -3.77 1.83
CA ALA A 130 -5.09 -5.12 1.32
C ALA A 130 -5.73 -6.10 2.32
N GLY A 131 -6.10 -5.63 3.51
CA GLY A 131 -6.63 -6.50 4.57
C GLY A 131 -5.59 -7.36 5.27
N ILE A 132 -4.31 -6.93 5.32
CA ILE A 132 -3.28 -7.58 6.14
C ILE A 132 -3.28 -7.07 7.57
N HIS A 133 -3.40 -5.75 7.74
CA HIS A 133 -3.44 -5.08 9.05
C HIS A 133 -4.81 -4.44 9.32
N GLY A 134 -5.40 -3.83 8.30
CA GLY A 134 -6.73 -3.25 8.36
C GLY A 134 -7.23 -2.89 6.96
N VAL A 135 -8.51 -2.54 6.89
CA VAL A 135 -9.17 -1.96 5.72
C VAL A 135 -9.86 -0.69 6.18
N THR A 136 -9.36 0.47 5.77
CA THR A 136 -9.94 1.77 6.08
C THR A 136 -10.86 2.19 4.95
N PHE A 137 -12.04 2.68 5.29
CA PHE A 137 -13.03 3.12 4.32
C PHE A 137 -12.88 4.62 4.07
N PHE A 138 -12.89 5.00 2.79
CA PHE A 138 -12.62 6.38 2.37
C PHE A 138 -13.60 6.80 1.27
N SER A 139 -14.01 8.07 1.26
CA SER A 139 -14.92 8.56 0.22
C SER A 139 -14.67 10.01 -0.14
N ARG A 140 -14.94 10.32 -1.41
CA ARG A 140 -15.24 11.68 -1.86
C ARG A 140 -16.59 12.12 -1.28
N VAL A 141 -16.69 13.36 -0.81
CA VAL A 141 -17.97 13.94 -0.34
C VAL A 141 -18.41 15.17 -1.16
N GLY A 142 -17.53 15.73 -2.00
CA GLY A 142 -17.83 16.82 -2.94
C GLY A 142 -17.00 18.08 -2.65
N GLY A 143 -16.91 19.01 -3.61
CA GLY A 143 -16.19 20.28 -3.41
C GLY A 143 -14.68 20.15 -3.13
N GLY A 144 -14.07 19.01 -3.46
CA GLY A 144 -12.69 18.69 -3.11
C GLY A 144 -12.50 18.20 -1.66
N GLU A 145 -13.58 17.90 -0.95
CA GLU A 145 -13.56 17.31 0.39
C GLU A 145 -13.71 15.78 0.34
N TYR A 146 -13.10 15.14 1.33
CA TYR A 146 -13.07 13.70 1.49
C TYR A 146 -13.35 13.31 2.94
N LEU A 147 -13.75 12.07 3.14
CA LEU A 147 -14.05 11.51 4.45
C LEU A 147 -13.29 10.21 4.65
N GLU A 148 -12.44 10.16 5.66
CA GLU A 148 -11.91 8.91 6.21
C GLU A 148 -12.86 8.42 7.28
N ILE A 149 -13.55 7.32 7.01
CA ILE A 149 -14.60 6.79 7.89
C ILE A 149 -14.00 6.44 9.25
N LEU A 150 -14.77 6.69 10.32
CA LEU A 150 -14.32 6.51 11.70
C LEU A 150 -13.84 5.10 12.02
N LEU A 151 -14.38 4.08 11.32
CA LEU A 151 -14.08 2.68 11.57
C LEU A 151 -13.34 2.05 10.40
N SER A 152 -12.35 1.22 10.73
CA SER A 152 -11.67 0.30 9.82
C SER A 152 -12.06 -1.13 10.17
N PHE A 153 -12.07 -2.03 9.18
CA PHE A 153 -12.20 -3.45 9.44
C PHE A 153 -10.83 -4.06 9.75
N TYR A 154 -10.73 -4.79 10.87
CA TYR A 154 -9.50 -5.41 11.34
C TYR A 154 -9.56 -6.94 11.22
N PRO A 155 -8.86 -7.54 10.24
CA PRO A 155 -8.99 -8.97 9.94
C PRO A 155 -8.53 -9.89 11.07
N ALA A 156 -7.54 -9.47 11.87
CA ALA A 156 -7.08 -10.21 13.04
C ALA A 156 -8.12 -10.20 14.19
N ALA A 157 -8.81 -9.07 14.37
CA ALA A 157 -9.86 -8.91 15.38
C ALA A 157 -11.23 -9.43 14.90
N GLY A 158 -11.40 -9.62 13.58
CA GLY A 158 -12.63 -10.07 12.95
C GLY A 158 -13.79 -9.08 13.05
N ARG A 159 -13.50 -7.78 13.25
CA ARG A 159 -14.51 -6.74 13.48
C ARG A 159 -14.07 -5.36 13.02
N LEU A 160 -15.04 -4.46 12.88
CA LEU A 160 -14.84 -3.01 12.83
C LEU A 160 -14.38 -2.47 14.19
N ASP A 161 -13.40 -1.58 14.17
CA ASP A 161 -12.93 -0.78 15.31
C ASP A 161 -12.39 0.57 14.79
N PHE A 162 -11.99 1.48 15.68
CA PHE A 162 -11.54 2.81 15.29
C PHE A 162 -10.42 2.78 14.25
N THR A 163 -10.58 3.59 13.21
CA THR A 163 -9.53 3.93 12.26
C THR A 163 -8.33 4.51 13.01
N PRO A 164 -7.08 4.16 12.64
CA PRO A 164 -5.90 4.62 13.37
C PRO A 164 -5.86 6.14 13.51
N GLY A 165 -5.63 6.64 14.73
CA GLY A 165 -5.59 8.09 15.02
C GLY A 165 -6.96 8.76 15.22
N GLN A 166 -8.07 8.06 14.97
CA GLN A 166 -9.41 8.62 15.19
C GLN A 166 -10.11 8.12 16.48
N GLY A 167 -9.54 7.13 17.16
CA GLY A 167 -10.08 6.61 18.42
C GLY A 167 -9.91 7.57 19.60
N GLU A 168 -10.74 7.40 20.64
CA GLU A 168 -10.60 8.03 21.96
C GLU A 168 -10.85 9.56 22.02
N ARG A 169 -11.19 10.20 20.89
CA ARG A 169 -11.68 11.59 20.89
C ARG A 169 -13.17 11.66 21.30
N PRO A 170 -13.63 12.74 21.97
CA PRO A 170 -15.05 12.96 22.23
C PRO A 170 -15.81 13.15 20.90
N LEU A 171 -16.84 12.34 20.66
CA LEU A 171 -17.75 12.48 19.52
C LEU A 171 -19.04 13.15 20.00
N ARG A 172 -19.26 14.40 19.59
CA ARG A 172 -20.39 15.25 20.02
C ARG A 172 -21.53 15.24 19.02
N THR A 173 -21.25 14.95 17.75
CA THR A 173 -22.24 14.92 16.68
C THR A 173 -22.14 13.64 15.84
N LEU A 174 -23.24 13.27 15.15
CA LEU A 174 -23.22 12.16 14.20
C LEU A 174 -22.28 12.43 13.01
N SER A 175 -22.08 13.69 12.63
CA SER A 175 -21.12 14.07 11.58
C SER A 175 -19.68 13.81 12.02
N GLU A 176 -19.31 14.16 13.26
CA GLU A 176 -18.00 13.79 13.82
C GLU A 176 -17.84 12.27 13.92
N ALA A 177 -18.93 11.56 14.23
CA ALA A 177 -18.93 10.11 14.29
C ALA A 177 -18.86 9.43 12.91
N ALA A 178 -19.12 10.14 11.82
CA ALA A 178 -18.98 9.60 10.48
C ALA A 178 -17.52 9.39 10.09
N GLY A 179 -16.61 10.23 10.60
CA GLY A 179 -15.18 10.11 10.34
C GLY A 179 -14.40 11.42 10.47
N HIS A 180 -13.19 11.39 9.91
CA HIS A 180 -12.31 12.54 9.80
C HIS A 180 -12.48 13.19 8.41
N PRO A 181 -12.93 14.45 8.32
CA PRO A 181 -12.94 15.19 7.06
C PRO A 181 -11.50 15.51 6.66
N ASN A 182 -11.15 15.22 5.41
CA ASN A 182 -9.84 15.51 4.84
C ASN A 182 -10.02 16.56 3.74
N GLU A 183 -9.24 17.63 3.83
CA GLU A 183 -9.09 18.55 2.71
C GLU A 183 -8.36 17.86 1.54
N ARG A 184 -8.45 18.44 0.34
CA ARG A 184 -7.87 17.83 -0.87
C ARG A 184 -6.39 17.48 -0.73
N ALA A 185 -5.59 18.37 -0.14
CA ALA A 185 -4.16 18.13 0.05
C ALA A 185 -3.89 16.95 1.00
N GLU A 186 -4.72 16.76 2.02
CA GLU A 186 -4.64 15.62 2.93
C GLU A 186 -5.09 14.32 2.27
N ALA A 187 -6.23 14.35 1.60
CA ALA A 187 -6.73 13.20 0.84
C ALA A 187 -5.73 12.74 -0.24
N PHE A 188 -5.03 13.68 -0.88
CA PHE A 188 -4.00 13.36 -1.87
C PHE A 188 -2.83 12.58 -1.25
N ARG A 189 -2.44 12.84 0.00
CA ARG A 189 -1.40 12.06 0.69
C ARG A 189 -1.82 10.62 0.92
N CYS A 190 -3.11 10.37 1.19
CA CYS A 190 -3.64 9.02 1.31
C CYS A 190 -3.70 8.34 -0.06
N LEU A 191 -4.31 9.00 -1.05
CA LEU A 191 -4.52 8.42 -2.37
C LEU A 191 -3.21 8.18 -3.12
N SER A 192 -2.21 9.05 -3.00
CA SER A 192 -0.90 8.87 -3.66
C SER A 192 -0.17 7.59 -3.22
N CYS A 193 -0.44 7.10 -2.00
CA CYS A 193 0.14 5.86 -1.47
C CYS A 193 -0.72 4.62 -1.75
N HIS A 194 -1.98 4.80 -2.12
CA HIS A 194 -2.97 3.72 -2.24
C HIS A 194 -3.48 3.52 -3.68
N THR A 195 -3.11 4.41 -4.59
CA THR A 195 -3.52 4.41 -6.01
C THR A 195 -2.32 4.75 -6.90
N THR A 196 -2.48 4.59 -8.21
CA THR A 196 -1.44 4.87 -9.20
C THR A 196 -1.91 5.91 -10.20
N GLY A 197 -1.06 6.88 -10.52
CA GLY A 197 -1.39 7.93 -11.50
C GLY A 197 -2.41 8.96 -11.01
N SER A 198 -2.74 8.95 -9.70
CA SER A 198 -3.59 9.98 -9.11
C SER A 198 -2.92 11.34 -9.14
N ARG A 199 -3.70 12.36 -9.52
CA ARG A 199 -3.22 13.73 -9.71
C ARG A 199 -4.28 14.73 -9.28
N ASP A 200 -3.82 15.90 -8.84
CA ASP A 200 -4.71 17.04 -8.64
C ASP A 200 -5.28 17.50 -9.99
N ASP A 201 -6.57 17.78 -10.01
CA ASP A 201 -7.34 18.30 -11.14
C ASP A 201 -7.94 19.66 -10.73
N PRO A 202 -7.24 20.77 -11.04
CA PRO A 202 -7.71 22.11 -10.70
C PRO A 202 -9.03 22.48 -11.36
N ALA A 203 -9.32 21.96 -12.56
CA ALA A 203 -10.54 22.28 -13.31
C ALA A 203 -11.76 21.63 -12.66
N ALA A 204 -11.63 20.37 -12.25
CA ALA A 204 -12.66 19.68 -11.46
C ALA A 204 -12.70 20.14 -9.99
N GLN A 205 -11.70 20.90 -9.56
CA GLN A 205 -11.44 21.19 -8.15
C GLN A 205 -11.38 19.91 -7.32
N ASP A 206 -10.68 18.91 -7.84
CA ASP A 206 -10.70 17.58 -7.27
C ASP A 206 -9.43 16.73 -7.54
N ILE A 207 -9.37 15.50 -7.05
CA ILE A 207 -8.31 14.53 -7.39
C ILE A 207 -8.83 13.60 -8.47
N ALA A 208 -8.18 13.60 -9.63
CA ALA A 208 -8.36 12.58 -10.64
C ALA A 208 -7.62 11.31 -10.18
N VAL A 209 -8.38 10.26 -9.87
CA VAL A 209 -7.84 8.95 -9.47
C VAL A 209 -7.50 8.14 -10.71
N GLY A 210 -6.28 7.62 -10.79
CA GLY A 210 -5.87 6.72 -11.88
C GLY A 210 -6.32 5.28 -11.61
N GLU A 211 -5.39 4.36 -11.36
CA GLU A 211 -5.70 2.98 -11.00
C GLU A 211 -5.76 2.78 -9.48
N LEU A 212 -6.73 2.00 -9.00
CA LEU A 212 -6.76 1.58 -7.60
C LEU A 212 -5.65 0.56 -7.30
N GLY A 213 -4.99 0.74 -6.16
CA GLY A 213 -3.80 -0.01 -5.78
C GLY A 213 -2.51 0.66 -6.25
N VAL A 214 -1.40 0.24 -5.65
CA VAL A 214 -0.06 0.56 -6.11
C VAL A 214 0.26 -0.39 -7.26
N ARG A 215 0.47 0.16 -8.46
CA ARG A 215 0.58 -0.55 -9.73
C ARG A 215 1.94 -0.32 -10.37
N CYS A 216 2.14 -0.89 -11.57
CA CYS A 216 3.41 -0.86 -12.31
C CYS A 216 4.03 0.55 -12.34
N GLU A 217 3.23 1.54 -12.75
CA GLU A 217 3.67 2.91 -12.98
C GLU A 217 3.94 3.70 -11.69
N SER A 218 3.57 3.19 -10.51
CA SER A 218 3.98 3.78 -9.23
C SER A 218 5.49 3.66 -9.01
N CYS A 219 6.10 2.60 -9.51
CA CYS A 219 7.54 2.34 -9.35
C CYS A 219 8.33 2.54 -10.65
N HIS A 220 7.67 2.29 -11.78
CA HIS A 220 8.27 2.37 -13.12
C HIS A 220 8.02 3.71 -13.83
N GLY A 221 7.28 4.62 -13.20
CA GLY A 221 6.89 5.91 -13.78
C GLY A 221 5.84 5.78 -14.88
N PRO A 222 5.41 6.91 -15.48
CA PRO A 222 4.43 6.92 -16.56
C PRO A 222 4.94 6.17 -17.81
N GLY A 223 4.16 5.23 -18.33
CA GLY A 223 4.58 4.30 -19.38
C GLY A 223 4.34 4.75 -20.82
N LEU A 224 3.72 5.92 -21.05
CA LEU A 224 3.30 6.34 -22.40
C LEU A 224 4.45 6.36 -23.41
N PHE A 225 5.53 7.07 -23.09
CA PHE A 225 6.68 7.18 -24.01
C PHE A 225 7.44 5.88 -24.18
N HIS A 226 7.39 4.98 -23.18
CA HIS A 226 7.92 3.64 -23.29
C HIS A 226 7.12 2.82 -24.32
N VAL A 227 5.79 2.81 -24.19
CA VAL A 227 4.90 2.08 -25.12
C VAL A 227 5.01 2.62 -26.55
N GLU A 228 5.06 3.95 -26.72
CA GLU A 228 5.26 4.58 -28.04
C GLU A 228 6.59 4.17 -28.69
N ALA A 229 7.68 4.16 -27.92
CA ALA A 229 9.00 3.74 -28.42
C ALA A 229 9.04 2.25 -28.79
N VAL A 230 8.39 1.38 -28.00
CA VAL A 230 8.25 -0.05 -28.31
C VAL A 230 7.46 -0.25 -29.61
N LYS A 231 6.34 0.47 -29.80
CA LYS A 231 5.54 0.43 -31.04
C LYS A 231 6.37 0.84 -32.26
N ALA A 232 7.26 1.83 -32.09
CA ALA A 232 8.18 2.29 -33.13
C ALA A 232 9.42 1.39 -33.32
N GLN A 233 9.54 0.28 -32.56
CA GLN A 233 10.70 -0.61 -32.53
C GLN A 233 12.03 0.09 -32.12
N ASP A 234 11.93 1.23 -31.45
CA ASP A 234 13.06 1.97 -30.89
C ASP A 234 13.36 1.48 -29.46
N TRP A 235 14.02 0.31 -29.38
CA TRP A 235 14.33 -0.37 -28.13
C TRP A 235 15.28 0.41 -27.22
N GLU A 236 16.10 1.26 -27.80
CA GLU A 236 17.11 2.02 -27.07
C GLU A 236 16.48 3.21 -26.36
N ARG A 237 15.57 3.92 -27.04
CA ARG A 237 14.66 4.89 -26.41
C ARG A 237 13.74 4.22 -25.40
N ALA A 238 13.09 3.12 -25.74
CA ALA A 238 12.14 2.44 -24.84
C ALA A 238 12.76 2.11 -23.47
N ARG A 239 14.02 1.66 -23.43
CA ARG A 239 14.75 1.36 -22.19
C ARG A 239 15.04 2.56 -21.31
N ARG A 240 14.97 3.79 -21.84
CA ARG A 240 15.18 5.04 -21.11
C ARG A 240 13.90 5.75 -20.70
N GLN A 241 12.77 5.36 -21.28
CA GLN A 241 11.45 5.96 -21.03
C GLN A 241 10.65 5.23 -19.93
N VAL A 242 11.30 4.32 -19.20
CA VAL A 242 10.70 3.61 -18.07
C VAL A 242 11.73 3.53 -16.95
N GLU A 243 11.29 3.77 -15.73
CA GLU A 243 12.15 3.67 -14.57
C GLU A 243 12.49 2.21 -14.27
N ASN A 244 13.71 1.96 -13.78
CA ASN A 244 14.14 0.61 -13.42
C ASN A 244 14.79 0.62 -12.03
N PRO A 245 14.02 0.33 -10.96
CA PRO A 245 14.52 0.34 -9.59
C PRO A 245 15.73 -0.56 -9.35
N ARG A 246 15.95 -1.61 -10.15
CA ARG A 246 17.14 -2.47 -10.05
C ARG A 246 18.45 -1.73 -10.36
N ARG A 247 18.39 -0.60 -11.07
CA ARG A 247 19.56 0.24 -11.41
C ARG A 247 19.82 1.35 -10.41
N TYR A 248 18.95 1.51 -9.41
CA TYR A 248 19.06 2.58 -8.43
C TYR A 248 20.06 2.23 -7.34
N SER A 249 20.64 3.26 -6.73
CA SER A 249 21.39 3.11 -5.49
C SER A 249 20.45 2.66 -4.37
N ALA A 250 21.00 1.99 -3.34
CA ALA A 250 20.22 1.61 -2.17
C ALA A 250 19.47 2.79 -1.53
N ARG A 251 20.07 3.99 -1.53
CA ARG A 251 19.43 5.20 -1.01
C ARG A 251 18.21 5.60 -1.85
N ARG A 252 18.34 5.63 -3.18
CA ARG A 252 17.20 5.95 -4.07
C ARG A 252 16.07 4.92 -3.96
N ILE A 253 16.39 3.64 -3.72
CA ILE A 253 15.38 2.61 -3.43
C ILE A 253 14.69 2.89 -2.09
N LEU A 254 15.45 3.23 -1.06
CA LEU A 254 14.92 3.55 0.26
C LEU A 254 13.96 4.75 0.21
N ASP A 255 14.34 5.82 -0.49
CA ASP A 255 13.52 7.02 -0.66
C ASP A 255 12.25 6.69 -1.48
N GLY A 256 12.38 5.92 -2.57
CA GLY A 256 11.24 5.48 -3.38
C GLY A 256 10.22 4.63 -2.62
N CYS A 257 10.68 3.68 -1.79
CA CYS A 257 9.78 2.95 -0.90
C CYS A 257 9.22 3.86 0.22
N GLY A 258 10.04 4.80 0.70
CA GLY A 258 9.71 5.77 1.74
C GLY A 258 8.61 6.77 1.36
N ALA A 259 8.35 6.99 0.07
CA ALA A 259 7.22 7.79 -0.38
C ALA A 259 5.88 7.30 0.21
N CYS A 260 5.74 5.98 0.42
CA CYS A 260 4.55 5.36 1.03
C CYS A 260 4.84 4.76 2.42
N HIS A 261 6.01 4.15 2.58
CA HIS A 261 6.43 3.50 3.83
C HIS A 261 7.14 4.46 4.81
N ARG A 262 7.01 5.77 4.55
CA ARG A 262 7.66 6.91 5.21
C ARG A 262 9.18 6.95 5.04
N GLU A 263 9.66 8.09 4.58
CA GLU A 263 11.09 8.34 4.39
C GLU A 263 11.86 8.28 5.72
N PRO A 264 13.15 7.92 5.68
CA PRO A 264 14.00 8.03 6.84
C PRO A 264 14.02 9.45 7.41
N PRO A 265 14.10 9.61 8.74
CA PRO A 265 14.22 10.94 9.34
C PRO A 265 15.50 11.62 8.84
N VAL A 266 15.39 12.90 8.49
CA VAL A 266 16.56 13.74 8.16
C VAL A 266 17.50 13.84 9.37
N ASP A 267 16.91 14.01 10.56
CA ASP A 267 17.63 14.05 11.84
C ASP A 267 17.12 12.93 12.77
N PRO A 268 17.85 11.79 12.85
CA PRO A 268 17.51 10.69 13.74
C PRO A 268 17.42 11.07 15.22
N ALA A 269 18.08 12.15 15.66
CA ALA A 269 18.05 12.57 17.07
C ALA A 269 16.69 13.15 17.49
N ARG A 270 15.85 13.56 16.53
CA ARG A 270 14.50 14.10 16.78
C ARG A 270 13.41 13.02 16.80
N VAL A 271 13.77 11.78 16.52
CA VAL A 271 12.81 10.67 16.54
C VAL A 271 12.68 10.12 17.95
N ASN A 272 11.45 10.02 18.45
CA ASN A 272 11.18 9.23 19.64
C ASN A 272 11.26 7.74 19.28
N TRP A 273 12.43 7.14 19.49
CA TRP A 273 12.68 5.73 19.17
C TRP A 273 11.93 4.74 20.06
N ASN A 274 11.32 5.20 21.15
CA ASN A 274 10.45 4.39 22.00
C ASN A 274 8.98 4.43 21.55
N ASP A 275 8.65 5.14 20.47
CA ASP A 275 7.31 5.10 19.87
C ASP A 275 7.18 3.82 19.00
N PRO A 276 6.29 2.87 19.37
CA PRO A 276 6.10 1.64 18.61
C PRO A 276 5.55 1.90 17.20
N ALA A 277 4.92 3.06 16.94
CA ALA A 277 4.43 3.43 15.62
C ALA A 277 5.54 3.51 14.57
N ASN A 278 6.80 3.70 14.97
CA ASN A 278 7.94 3.68 14.06
C ASN A 278 8.09 2.34 13.32
N ALA A 279 7.71 1.22 13.94
CA ALA A 279 7.83 -0.11 13.34
C ALA A 279 6.92 -0.31 12.12
N ARG A 280 5.85 0.49 11.99
CA ARG A 280 4.99 0.53 10.78
C ARG A 280 5.75 1.03 9.56
N PHE A 281 6.80 1.83 9.74
CA PHE A 281 7.51 2.55 8.69
C PHE A 281 8.92 2.00 8.50
N GLN A 282 9.03 1.00 7.61
CA GLN A 282 10.22 0.15 7.48
C GLN A 282 11.52 0.93 7.15
N PRO A 283 11.51 1.96 6.27
CA PRO A 283 12.70 2.75 5.98
C PRO A 283 13.29 3.49 7.17
N ILE A 284 12.45 3.92 8.14
CA ILE A 284 12.90 4.59 9.36
C ILE A 284 13.85 3.66 10.12
N GLY A 285 13.41 2.43 10.44
CA GLY A 285 14.24 1.44 11.14
C GLY A 285 15.41 0.95 10.29
N LEU A 286 15.19 0.66 9.00
CA LEU A 286 16.24 0.13 8.12
C LEU A 286 17.41 1.10 8.02
N SER A 287 17.15 2.41 7.95
CA SER A 287 18.18 3.44 7.89
C SER A 287 19.12 3.45 9.12
N GLN A 288 18.64 2.99 10.28
CA GLN A 288 19.42 2.91 11.52
C GLN A 288 20.20 1.59 11.66
N SER A 289 19.84 0.58 10.87
CA SER A 289 20.44 -0.76 10.95
C SER A 289 21.92 -0.72 10.57
N ALA A 290 22.76 -1.38 11.38
CA ALA A 290 24.20 -1.43 11.12
C ALA A 290 24.52 -2.07 9.77
N CYS A 291 23.76 -3.10 9.36
CA CYS A 291 23.93 -3.76 8.07
C CYS A 291 23.68 -2.79 6.89
N PHE A 292 22.62 -1.97 6.96
CA PHE A 292 22.34 -0.96 5.94
C PHE A 292 23.45 0.10 5.89
N ARG A 293 23.78 0.72 7.04
CA ARG A 293 24.78 1.79 7.16
C ARG A 293 26.19 1.36 6.75
N LYS A 294 26.59 0.12 7.07
CA LYS A 294 27.92 -0.42 6.76
C LYS A 294 28.01 -1.09 5.39
N SER A 295 26.89 -1.27 4.68
CA SER A 295 26.88 -1.93 3.36
C SER A 295 27.54 -1.12 2.23
N GLY A 296 27.89 0.15 2.48
CA GLY A 296 28.42 1.03 1.43
C GLY A 296 27.42 1.29 0.29
N GLY A 297 26.11 1.13 0.54
CA GLY A 297 25.06 1.31 -0.46
C GLY A 297 24.69 0.05 -1.24
N ALA A 298 25.17 -1.12 -0.83
CA ALA A 298 24.84 -2.40 -1.47
C ALA A 298 23.53 -3.04 -0.98
N LEU A 299 23.07 -2.73 0.25
CA LEU A 299 21.86 -3.31 0.84
C LEU A 299 20.66 -2.37 0.69
N SER A 300 19.55 -2.89 0.17
CA SER A 300 18.28 -2.16 0.01
C SER A 300 17.07 -3.06 0.28
N CYS A 301 15.86 -2.52 0.15
CA CYS A 301 14.61 -3.27 0.32
C CYS A 301 14.58 -4.53 -0.59
N VAL A 302 15.04 -4.39 -1.83
CA VAL A 302 15.00 -5.47 -2.84
C VAL A 302 16.13 -6.49 -2.70
N THR A 303 17.05 -6.28 -1.74
CA THR A 303 18.02 -7.32 -1.34
C THR A 303 17.31 -8.50 -0.67
N CYS A 304 16.20 -8.23 0.04
CA CYS A 304 15.44 -9.22 0.80
C CYS A 304 14.05 -9.51 0.21
N HIS A 305 13.44 -8.53 -0.46
CA HIS A 305 12.06 -8.63 -0.97
C HIS A 305 12.01 -8.59 -2.51
N ASP A 306 11.16 -9.44 -3.09
CA ASP A 306 10.74 -9.28 -4.49
C ASP A 306 9.66 -8.18 -4.55
N PRO A 307 9.91 -7.05 -5.22
CA PRO A 307 8.95 -5.94 -5.27
C PRO A 307 7.68 -6.28 -6.07
N HIS A 308 7.66 -7.37 -6.85
CA HIS A 308 6.46 -7.83 -7.54
C HIS A 308 5.66 -8.85 -6.74
N SER A 309 6.13 -9.27 -5.57
CA SER A 309 5.48 -10.31 -4.76
C SER A 309 5.18 -9.80 -3.35
N ASN A 310 4.32 -10.53 -2.63
CA ASN A 310 4.13 -10.26 -1.21
C ASN A 310 5.40 -10.58 -0.42
N ALA A 311 5.67 -9.77 0.62
CA ALA A 311 6.60 -10.16 1.65
C ALA A 311 6.14 -11.48 2.28
N ARG A 312 7.05 -12.45 2.37
CA ARG A 312 6.78 -13.77 2.93
C ARG A 312 6.62 -13.64 4.44
N ARG A 313 5.39 -13.75 4.95
CA ARG A 313 5.08 -13.72 6.38
C ARG A 313 5.00 -15.16 6.90
N GLY A 314 5.57 -15.43 8.07
CA GLY A 314 5.58 -16.78 8.65
C GLY A 314 6.59 -17.76 8.05
N GLU A 315 7.42 -17.32 7.10
CA GLU A 315 8.49 -18.11 6.47
C GLU A 315 9.88 -17.50 6.78
N PRO A 316 10.33 -17.51 8.04
CA PRO A 316 11.57 -16.83 8.42
C PRO A 316 12.82 -17.35 7.67
N GLN A 317 12.84 -18.63 7.30
CA GLN A 317 13.94 -19.24 6.55
C GLN A 317 14.10 -18.64 5.15
N SER A 318 13.04 -18.05 4.58
CA SER A 318 13.09 -17.42 3.25
C SER A 318 14.03 -16.20 3.21
N TYR A 319 14.29 -15.56 4.36
CA TYR A 319 15.22 -14.43 4.48
C TYR A 319 16.63 -14.86 4.88
N ALA A 320 16.83 -16.12 5.30
CA ALA A 320 18.12 -16.62 5.78
C ALA A 320 19.24 -16.42 4.76
N ARG A 321 18.94 -16.61 3.46
CA ARG A 321 19.90 -16.42 2.37
C ARG A 321 20.39 -14.98 2.27
N ALA A 322 19.53 -14.00 2.49
CA ALA A 322 19.93 -12.58 2.46
C ALA A 322 20.90 -12.27 3.61
N CYS A 323 20.64 -12.80 4.81
CA CYS A 323 21.53 -12.66 5.95
C CYS A 323 22.87 -13.37 5.73
N ALA A 324 22.83 -14.62 5.25
CA ALA A 324 24.01 -15.45 5.00
C ALA A 324 24.95 -14.88 3.92
N GLY A 325 24.45 -13.99 3.05
CA GLY A 325 25.28 -13.27 2.07
C GLY A 325 26.40 -12.43 2.71
N CYS A 326 26.21 -11.95 3.94
CA CYS A 326 27.23 -11.21 4.70
C CYS A 326 27.65 -11.92 6.00
N HIS A 327 26.80 -12.78 6.56
CA HIS A 327 27.02 -13.50 7.81
C HIS A 327 27.38 -14.98 7.56
N THR A 328 28.58 -15.24 7.05
CA THR A 328 29.05 -16.58 6.65
C THR A 328 29.48 -17.46 7.82
N ALA A 329 29.83 -16.87 8.96
CA ALA A 329 30.08 -17.56 10.22
C ALA A 329 29.29 -16.84 11.30
N GLY A 330 28.22 -17.46 11.80
CA GLY A 330 27.45 -16.96 12.94
C GLY A 330 28.34 -16.96 14.19
N LYS A 331 29.16 -15.93 14.36
CA LYS A 331 29.98 -15.73 15.56
C LYS A 331 29.11 -15.17 16.67
N HIS A 332 28.18 -15.97 17.17
CA HIS A 332 27.46 -15.63 18.38
C HIS A 332 27.38 -16.89 19.26
N PRO A 333 27.74 -16.80 20.55
CA PRO A 333 27.29 -17.79 21.51
C PRO A 333 25.75 -17.85 21.48
N PRO A 334 25.13 -18.98 21.84
CA PRO A 334 23.67 -19.05 21.95
C PRO A 334 23.20 -17.98 22.93
N ALA A 335 22.61 -16.90 22.44
CA ALA A 335 21.91 -15.96 23.31
C ALA A 335 20.66 -16.69 23.81
N ALA A 336 20.33 -16.59 25.09
CA ALA A 336 19.09 -17.16 25.63
C ALA A 336 17.85 -16.68 24.84
N GLN A 337 17.91 -15.44 24.34
CA GLN A 337 16.97 -14.77 23.42
C GLN A 337 16.74 -15.50 22.08
N CYS A 338 17.67 -16.37 21.69
CA CYS A 338 17.68 -17.16 20.47
C CYS A 338 17.49 -18.65 20.75
N ALA A 339 17.19 -19.07 21.99
CA ALA A 339 17.06 -20.48 22.35
C ALA A 339 15.99 -21.22 21.55
N THR A 340 15.02 -20.49 20.98
CA THR A 340 13.96 -21.01 20.10
C THR A 340 14.28 -20.91 18.60
N SER A 341 15.27 -20.11 18.18
CA SER A 341 15.64 -19.95 16.76
C SER A 341 16.54 -21.09 16.29
N ARG A 342 15.90 -22.19 15.91
CA ARG A 342 16.58 -23.31 15.24
C ARG A 342 16.83 -22.96 13.77
N GLY A 343 18.05 -23.23 13.30
CA GLY A 343 18.37 -23.40 11.87
C GLY A 343 17.85 -22.32 10.91
N GLY A 344 18.53 -21.17 10.84
CA GLY A 344 18.31 -20.17 9.78
C GLY A 344 17.19 -19.17 10.01
N ASP A 345 16.51 -19.19 11.16
CA ASP A 345 15.59 -18.11 11.56
C ASP A 345 16.35 -16.92 12.17
N CYS A 346 16.73 -15.97 11.30
CA CYS A 346 17.37 -14.73 11.74
C CYS A 346 16.34 -13.67 12.16
N VAL A 347 15.20 -13.60 11.47
CA VAL A 347 14.28 -12.47 11.54
C VAL A 347 13.41 -12.47 12.79
N SER A 348 13.15 -13.63 13.40
CA SER A 348 12.38 -13.69 14.65
C SER A 348 13.10 -13.01 15.82
N CYS A 349 14.45 -13.03 15.83
CA CYS A 349 15.26 -12.38 16.87
C CYS A 349 15.77 -11.00 16.43
N HIS A 350 16.18 -10.84 15.17
CA HIS A 350 16.79 -9.60 14.69
C HIS A 350 15.80 -8.58 14.13
N MET A 351 14.54 -8.96 13.93
CA MET A 351 13.47 -8.10 13.41
C MET A 351 12.16 -8.37 14.18
N PRO A 352 12.14 -8.13 15.51
CA PRO A 352 11.05 -8.52 16.37
C PRO A 352 9.73 -7.90 15.93
N ARG A 353 8.63 -8.60 16.25
CA ARG A 353 7.29 -8.09 16.03
C ARG A 353 6.94 -7.02 17.06
N VAL A 354 6.34 -5.94 16.59
CA VAL A 354 5.93 -4.79 17.39
C VAL A 354 4.47 -4.50 17.09
N GLU A 355 3.64 -4.48 18.14
CA GLU A 355 2.30 -3.90 18.08
C GLU A 355 2.45 -2.38 17.93
N ALA A 356 2.47 -1.91 16.68
CA ALA A 356 2.71 -0.50 16.38
C ALA A 356 1.50 0.36 16.71
N MET A 357 0.31 -0.22 16.54
CA MET A 357 -0.99 0.37 16.87
C MET A 357 -1.98 -0.75 17.18
N ARG A 358 -3.12 -0.39 17.75
CA ARG A 358 -4.24 -1.30 18.02
C ARG A 358 -4.54 -2.19 16.80
N HIS A 359 -4.56 -3.50 17.01
CA HIS A 359 -4.81 -4.55 16.00
C HIS A 359 -3.75 -4.67 14.88
N MET A 360 -2.65 -3.92 14.94
CA MET A 360 -1.66 -3.86 13.87
C MET A 360 -0.25 -4.16 14.37
N GLU A 361 0.28 -5.31 13.96
CA GLU A 361 1.62 -5.75 14.27
C GLU A 361 2.55 -5.73 13.04
N PHE A 362 3.75 -5.18 13.19
CA PHE A 362 4.77 -5.07 12.15
C PHE A 362 6.10 -5.68 12.59
N SER A 363 6.92 -6.09 11.63
CA SER A 363 8.32 -6.46 11.92
C SER A 363 9.15 -5.20 12.02
N ASN A 364 9.92 -5.05 13.10
CA ASN A 364 10.83 -3.94 13.28
C ASN A 364 12.00 -4.07 12.28
N HIS A 365 12.16 -3.07 11.43
CA HIS A 365 13.23 -3.03 10.44
C HIS A 365 14.50 -2.33 10.95
N TRP A 366 14.57 -1.96 12.23
CA TRP A 366 15.85 -1.66 12.88
C TRP A 366 16.61 -2.94 13.21
N ILE A 367 17.09 -3.61 12.16
CA ILE A 367 17.74 -4.92 12.23
C ILE A 367 18.94 -4.87 13.19
N GLY A 368 18.84 -5.60 14.29
CA GLY A 368 19.77 -5.49 15.42
C GLY A 368 19.61 -6.62 16.43
N VAL A 369 20.30 -6.54 17.56
CA VAL A 369 20.14 -7.49 18.67
C VAL A 369 19.32 -6.79 19.74
N TYR A 370 18.30 -7.44 20.27
CA TYR A 370 17.36 -6.86 21.22
C TYR A 370 17.47 -7.53 22.59
N SER A 371 17.15 -6.81 23.66
CA SER A 371 16.99 -7.40 24.98
C SER A 371 15.58 -7.97 25.14
N ASP A 372 15.38 -8.89 26.09
CA ASP A 372 14.06 -9.52 26.34
C ASP A 372 12.96 -8.50 26.70
N SER A 373 13.36 -7.34 27.23
CA SER A 373 12.47 -6.26 27.67
C SER A 373 12.22 -5.16 26.64
N ASN A 374 12.87 -5.18 25.47
CA ASN A 374 12.76 -4.09 24.49
C ASN A 374 12.83 -4.61 23.04
N ALA A 375 11.70 -4.54 22.33
CA ALA A 375 11.58 -4.88 20.91
C ALA A 375 11.65 -3.65 19.96
N LEU A 376 11.76 -2.44 20.51
CA LEU A 376 11.71 -1.19 19.74
C LEU A 376 13.09 -0.71 19.32
N VAL A 377 14.05 -0.76 20.24
CA VAL A 377 15.43 -0.28 20.03
C VAL A 377 16.42 -1.42 20.28
N PRO A 378 17.31 -1.73 19.32
CA PRO A 378 18.36 -2.71 19.54
C PRO A 378 19.28 -2.33 20.71
N ALA A 379 19.73 -3.32 21.46
CA ALA A 379 20.78 -3.16 22.44
C ALA A 379 22.06 -2.60 21.78
N ALA A 380 22.67 -1.62 22.44
CA ALA A 380 23.99 -1.15 22.05
C ALA A 380 24.96 -2.33 22.13
N ARG A 381 25.58 -2.68 21.00
CA ARG A 381 26.70 -3.63 21.02
C ARG A 381 27.92 -2.88 21.58
N PRO A 382 28.63 -3.45 22.56
CA PRO A 382 29.88 -2.87 23.07
C PRO A 382 30.94 -2.69 21.98
#